data_AF-A0A226DEK4-F1
#
_entry.id   AF-A0A226DEK4-F1
#
_cell.length_a   1.000
_cell.length_b   1.000
_cell.length_c   1.000
_cell.angle_alpha   90.00
_cell.angle_beta   90.00
_cell.angle_gamma   90.00
#
_symmetry.space_group_name_H-M   'P 1'
#
loop_
_entity.id
_entity.type
_entity.pdbx_description
1 polymer ?
#
loop_
_entity_poly.entity_id
_entity_poly.type
_entity_poly.pdbx_seq_one_letter_code
_entity_poly.pdbx_strand_id
1 'polypeptide(L)'
;MKSAKKLSTPFSPSIGYFNIENINNLSHLPPHESTPLTETAALGLLETWHTSSPPKLPPNFSNFSVIETQATKPLGKGRPSGGLAFLINNSLIKISSIPHQSKNTIAVVCTCLHSALVLCYFPPTNIGQEAMQQDLAIIEHIIEQHPNASSIIGGDFNARVGNLGATDEDMQLYCPAYRNASDKTINKRGEELLDFMTQHDLILANGRFQGDEEGKFTFHSQQGKAPLISFSLTQP
;
A
#
# COMPACT_ATOMS: atom_id res chain seq x y z
N MET A 1 -38.10 -29.88 5.56
CA MET A 1 -36.67 -29.52 5.46
C MET A 1 -36.56 -28.17 4.79
N LYS A 2 -36.29 -27.09 5.55
CA LYS A 2 -36.00 -25.76 4.97
C LYS A 2 -34.49 -25.64 4.82
N SER A 3 -34.05 -25.43 3.59
CA SER A 3 -32.64 -25.20 3.24
C SER A 3 -32.16 -23.93 3.95
N ALA A 4 -31.12 -24.08 4.79
CA ALA A 4 -30.43 -22.95 5.38
C ALA A 4 -29.69 -22.21 4.26
N LYS A 5 -30.16 -21.00 3.92
CA LYS A 5 -29.37 -20.06 3.12
C LYS A 5 -28.05 -19.86 3.85
N LYS A 6 -26.97 -20.33 3.24
CA LYS A 6 -25.59 -19.97 3.60
C LYS A 6 -25.57 -18.44 3.62
N LEU A 7 -25.48 -17.82 4.81
CA LEU A 7 -25.24 -16.39 4.90
C LEU A 7 -23.95 -16.16 4.12
N SER A 8 -24.03 -15.42 3.02
CA SER A 8 -22.85 -14.92 2.33
C SER A 8 -22.06 -14.14 3.37
N THR A 9 -20.81 -14.55 3.60
CA THR A 9 -19.85 -13.76 4.37
C THR A 9 -19.91 -12.32 3.88
N PRO A 10 -20.03 -11.32 4.76
CA PRO A 10 -20.02 -9.92 4.34
C PRO A 10 -18.75 -9.70 3.52
N PHE A 11 -18.92 -9.09 2.34
CA PHE A 11 -17.82 -8.72 1.47
C PHE A 11 -16.99 -7.66 2.19
N SER A 12 -15.81 -8.03 2.66
CA SER A 12 -14.81 -7.09 3.17
C SER A 12 -13.85 -6.75 2.02
N PRO A 13 -13.89 -5.53 1.48
CA PRO A 13 -12.99 -5.14 0.39
C PRO A 13 -11.54 -5.23 0.85
N SER A 14 -10.73 -6.02 0.12
CA SER A 14 -9.29 -6.12 0.37
C SER A 14 -8.53 -5.07 -0.44
N ILE A 15 -7.47 -4.53 0.15
CA ILE A 15 -6.55 -3.59 -0.50
C ILE A 15 -5.17 -4.21 -0.47
N GLY A 16 -4.51 -4.27 -1.62
CA GLY A 16 -3.15 -4.80 -1.75
C GLY A 16 -2.17 -3.73 -2.20
N TYR A 17 -0.91 -3.87 -1.79
CA TYR A 17 0.19 -3.13 -2.38
C TYR A 17 1.29 -4.12 -2.78
N PHE A 18 1.90 -3.93 -3.93
CA PHE A 18 2.83 -4.89 -4.50
C PHE A 18 3.92 -4.22 -5.32
N ASN A 19 5.17 -4.40 -4.90
CA ASN A 19 6.31 -4.04 -5.72
C ASN A 19 6.49 -5.13 -6.80
N ILE A 20 6.09 -4.79 -8.04
CA ILE A 20 5.94 -5.76 -9.14
C ILE A 20 7.21 -5.91 -9.98
N GLU A 21 8.19 -5.01 -9.82
CA GLU A 21 9.46 -5.01 -10.57
C GLU A 21 9.28 -5.24 -12.08
N ASN A 22 8.44 -4.40 -12.74
CA ASN A 22 7.90 -4.49 -14.11
C ASN A 22 6.43 -4.93 -14.16
N ILE A 23 5.55 -4.02 -14.59
CA ILE A 23 4.10 -4.27 -14.68
C ILE A 23 3.73 -5.45 -15.59
N ASN A 24 4.59 -5.80 -16.56
CA ASN A 24 4.36 -6.96 -17.41
C ASN A 24 4.39 -8.29 -16.64
N ASN A 25 5.00 -8.34 -15.46
CA ASN A 25 5.02 -9.52 -14.59
C ASN A 25 3.61 -9.94 -14.16
N LEU A 26 2.63 -9.03 -14.13
CA LEU A 26 1.22 -9.39 -13.89
C LEU A 26 0.69 -10.44 -14.87
N SER A 27 1.19 -10.46 -16.11
CA SER A 27 0.77 -11.43 -17.13
C SER A 27 1.40 -12.82 -16.93
N HIS A 28 2.40 -12.91 -16.05
CA HIS A 28 3.16 -14.12 -15.79
C HIS A 28 2.85 -14.75 -14.43
N LEU A 29 2.04 -14.07 -13.59
CA LEU A 29 1.61 -14.60 -12.30
C LEU A 29 0.74 -15.84 -12.50
N PRO A 30 1.02 -16.94 -11.77
CA PRO A 30 0.18 -18.12 -11.83
C PRO A 30 -1.25 -17.81 -11.29
N PRO A 31 -2.28 -18.60 -11.66
CA PRO A 31 -3.65 -18.31 -11.26
C PRO A 31 -3.88 -18.16 -9.76
N HIS A 32 -3.17 -18.94 -8.93
CA HIS A 32 -3.30 -18.88 -7.48
C HIS A 32 -2.73 -17.60 -6.85
N GLU A 33 -1.84 -16.89 -7.56
CA GLU A 33 -1.32 -15.58 -7.14
C GLU A 33 -2.09 -14.42 -7.79
N SER A 34 -2.52 -14.57 -9.04
CA SER A 34 -3.24 -13.50 -9.76
C SER A 34 -4.72 -13.38 -9.38
N THR A 35 -5.39 -14.48 -9.03
CA THR A 35 -6.82 -14.47 -8.67
C THR A 35 -7.11 -13.57 -7.47
N PRO A 36 -6.39 -13.71 -6.33
CA PRO A 36 -6.61 -12.82 -5.19
C PRO A 36 -6.42 -11.33 -5.55
N LEU A 37 -5.45 -11.02 -6.40
CA LEU A 37 -5.20 -9.64 -6.85
C LEU A 37 -6.37 -9.05 -7.65
N THR A 38 -6.98 -9.85 -8.54
CA THR A 38 -8.13 -9.41 -9.35
C THR A 38 -9.43 -9.27 -8.56
N GLU A 39 -9.51 -9.89 -7.38
CA GLU A 39 -10.66 -9.81 -6.48
C GLU A 39 -10.51 -8.66 -5.46
N THR A 40 -9.33 -8.04 -5.37
CA THR A 40 -9.12 -6.87 -4.51
C THR A 40 -9.95 -5.67 -4.96
N ALA A 41 -10.29 -4.84 -4.00
CA ALA A 41 -10.99 -3.59 -4.20
C ALA A 41 -10.05 -2.50 -4.74
N ALA A 42 -8.80 -2.50 -4.28
CA ALA A 42 -7.74 -1.67 -4.81
C ALA A 42 -6.38 -2.39 -4.73
N LEU A 43 -5.53 -2.15 -5.73
CA LEU A 43 -4.19 -2.72 -5.83
C LEU A 43 -3.18 -1.64 -6.22
N GLY A 44 -2.29 -1.29 -5.30
CA GLY A 44 -1.19 -0.37 -5.54
C GLY A 44 0.06 -1.10 -6.05
N LEU A 45 0.55 -0.75 -7.23
CA LEU A 45 1.73 -1.36 -7.84
C LEU A 45 2.91 -0.39 -7.84
N LEU A 46 4.07 -0.87 -7.39
CA LEU A 46 5.31 -0.13 -7.28
C LEU A 46 6.38 -0.69 -8.23
N GLU A 47 7.35 0.14 -8.63
CA GLU A 47 8.40 -0.24 -9.59
C GLU A 47 7.82 -0.89 -10.85
N THR A 48 6.75 -0.28 -11.35
CA THR A 48 6.03 -0.77 -12.53
C THR A 48 6.86 -0.68 -13.80
N TRP A 49 7.88 0.19 -13.84
CA TRP A 49 8.81 0.42 -14.96
C TRP A 49 8.14 0.75 -16.30
N HIS A 50 6.85 1.08 -16.29
CA HIS A 50 6.12 1.43 -17.50
C HIS A 50 6.48 2.85 -17.92
N THR A 51 6.63 3.06 -19.22
CA THR A 51 6.98 4.36 -19.82
C THR A 51 5.91 4.87 -20.78
N SER A 52 4.82 4.11 -20.94
CA SER A 52 3.69 4.40 -21.82
C SER A 52 2.42 4.56 -20.99
N SER A 53 1.58 5.54 -21.32
CA SER A 53 0.30 5.80 -20.67
C SER A 53 -0.87 5.44 -21.60
N PRO A 54 -1.88 4.69 -21.13
CA PRO A 54 -1.89 3.92 -19.89
C PRO A 54 -0.94 2.71 -19.97
N PRO A 55 -0.51 2.13 -18.83
CA PRO A 55 0.24 0.89 -18.86
C PRO A 55 -0.62 -0.26 -19.39
N LYS A 56 0.01 -1.23 -20.06
CA LYS A 56 -0.67 -2.42 -20.57
C LYS A 56 -0.93 -3.40 -19.44
N LEU A 57 -2.20 -3.65 -19.14
CA LEU A 57 -2.64 -4.66 -18.16
C LEU A 57 -3.13 -5.94 -18.84
N PRO A 58 -3.01 -7.10 -18.18
CA PRO A 58 -3.61 -8.33 -18.68
C PRO A 58 -5.16 -8.30 -18.57
N PRO A 59 -5.88 -9.10 -19.40
CA PRO A 59 -7.35 -8.99 -19.54
C PRO A 59 -8.15 -9.20 -18.25
N ASN A 60 -7.62 -9.96 -17.30
CA ASN A 60 -8.22 -10.21 -16.00
C ASN A 60 -8.30 -8.96 -15.11
N PHE A 61 -7.59 -7.88 -15.46
CA PHE A 61 -7.69 -6.56 -14.79
C PHE A 61 -8.57 -5.56 -15.56
N SER A 62 -9.36 -6.01 -16.53
CA SER A 62 -10.22 -5.14 -17.36
C SER A 62 -11.26 -4.32 -16.57
N ASN A 63 -11.65 -4.77 -15.38
CA ASN A 63 -12.59 -4.06 -14.51
C ASN A 63 -11.93 -2.99 -13.63
N PHE A 64 -10.61 -2.79 -13.75
CA PHE A 64 -9.88 -1.82 -12.95
C PHE A 64 -9.68 -0.50 -13.71
N SER A 65 -9.96 0.61 -13.04
CA SER A 65 -9.44 1.92 -13.43
C SER A 65 -7.99 2.05 -12.98
N VAL A 66 -7.15 2.73 -13.76
CA VAL A 66 -5.72 2.88 -13.47
C VAL A 66 -5.40 4.36 -13.26
N ILE A 67 -4.87 4.69 -12.08
CA ILE A 67 -4.22 5.97 -11.80
C ILE A 67 -2.73 5.70 -11.74
N GLU A 68 -1.91 6.34 -12.57
CA GLU A 68 -0.50 5.97 -12.75
C GLU A 68 0.45 7.15 -12.73
N THR A 69 1.70 6.87 -12.41
CA THR A 69 2.81 7.74 -12.78
C THR A 69 3.88 6.94 -13.51
N GLN A 70 4.40 7.49 -14.59
CA GLN A 70 5.35 6.81 -15.46
C GLN A 70 6.73 6.69 -14.81
N ALA A 71 7.41 5.59 -15.11
CA ALA A 71 8.81 5.39 -14.76
C ALA A 71 9.72 6.30 -15.59
N THR A 72 10.87 6.68 -15.02
CA THR A 72 11.89 7.44 -15.75
C THR A 72 12.89 6.48 -16.36
N LYS A 73 13.18 6.62 -17.67
CA LYS A 73 14.23 5.86 -18.35
C LYS A 73 15.37 6.82 -18.76
N PRO A 74 16.55 6.75 -18.13
CA PRO A 74 17.69 7.56 -18.54
C PRO A 74 18.16 7.18 -19.97
N LEU A 75 18.79 8.14 -20.66
CA LEU A 75 19.42 7.91 -21.95
C LEU A 75 20.57 6.89 -21.79
N GLY A 76 20.40 5.66 -22.28
CA GLY A 76 21.44 4.63 -22.21
C GLY A 76 20.90 3.21 -21.99
N LYS A 77 21.81 2.28 -21.62
CA LYS A 77 21.47 0.91 -21.22
C LYS A 77 21.00 0.91 -19.76
N GLY A 78 19.88 0.25 -19.48
CA GLY A 78 19.34 0.09 -18.13
C GLY A 78 17.83 -0.13 -18.13
N ARG A 79 17.32 -0.61 -17.00
CA ARG A 79 15.87 -0.66 -16.75
C ARG A 79 15.33 0.74 -16.46
N PRO A 80 14.07 1.05 -16.81
CA PRO A 80 13.38 2.19 -16.24
C PRO A 80 13.38 2.11 -14.71
N SER A 81 13.23 3.25 -14.03
CA SER A 81 13.19 3.33 -12.57
C SER A 81 11.91 3.99 -12.09
N GLY A 82 11.30 3.39 -11.07
CA GLY A 82 10.08 3.85 -10.44
C GLY A 82 8.83 3.54 -11.26
N GLY A 83 7.90 4.47 -11.20
CA GLY A 83 6.57 4.36 -11.79
C GLY A 83 5.60 3.62 -10.87
N LEU A 84 4.42 4.20 -10.71
CA LEU A 84 3.35 3.70 -9.86
C LEU A 84 2.10 3.41 -10.68
N ALA A 85 1.33 2.41 -10.28
CA ALA A 85 -0.01 2.21 -10.82
C ALA A 85 -0.96 1.80 -9.70
N PHE A 86 -1.95 2.62 -9.42
CA PHE A 86 -3.02 2.33 -8.48
C PHE A 86 -4.24 1.85 -9.26
N LEU A 87 -4.51 0.56 -9.17
CA LEU A 87 -5.61 -0.11 -9.84
C LEU A 87 -6.81 -0.12 -8.89
N ILE A 88 -7.93 0.48 -9.31
CA ILE A 88 -9.16 0.55 -8.52
C ILE A 88 -10.25 -0.28 -9.20
N ASN A 89 -10.80 -1.28 -8.49
CA ASN A 89 -11.83 -2.16 -9.05
C ASN A 89 -13.17 -1.44 -9.11
N ASN A 90 -13.63 -1.12 -10.32
CA ASN A 90 -14.84 -0.33 -10.55
C ASN A 90 -16.13 -1.04 -10.09
N SER A 91 -16.08 -2.35 -9.87
CA SER A 91 -17.22 -3.12 -9.35
C SER A 91 -17.35 -3.04 -7.84
N LEU A 92 -16.29 -2.65 -7.14
CA LEU A 92 -16.19 -2.68 -5.68
C LEU A 92 -16.05 -1.28 -5.08
N ILE A 93 -15.32 -0.39 -5.77
CA ILE A 93 -15.01 0.94 -5.28
C ILE A 93 -15.34 2.00 -6.33
N LYS A 94 -15.88 3.12 -5.85
CA LYS A 94 -16.03 4.35 -6.64
C LYS A 94 -15.11 5.44 -6.09
N ILE A 95 -14.28 5.97 -6.99
CA ILE A 95 -13.39 7.11 -6.71
C ILE A 95 -14.24 8.39 -6.69
N SER A 96 -14.04 9.22 -5.65
CA SER A 96 -14.60 10.57 -5.59
C SER A 96 -13.63 11.61 -6.14
N SER A 97 -12.34 11.49 -5.81
CA SER A 97 -11.30 12.45 -6.20
C SER A 97 -9.91 11.81 -6.16
N ILE A 98 -8.96 12.44 -6.86
CA ILE A 98 -7.52 12.13 -6.82
C ILE A 98 -6.83 13.37 -6.23
N PRO A 99 -6.77 13.52 -4.89
CA PRO A 99 -6.23 14.72 -4.26
C PRO A 99 -4.74 14.93 -4.51
N HIS A 100 -3.99 13.86 -4.79
CA HIS A 100 -2.55 13.94 -5.01
C HIS A 100 -2.04 12.91 -6.00
N GLN A 101 -1.15 13.33 -6.91
CA GLN A 101 -0.46 12.45 -7.85
C GLN A 101 0.92 13.04 -8.17
N SER A 102 1.96 12.37 -7.69
CA SER A 102 3.36 12.70 -7.93
C SER A 102 4.15 11.45 -8.30
N LYS A 103 5.43 11.62 -8.66
CA LYS A 103 6.31 10.50 -9.02
C LYS A 103 6.34 9.37 -7.98
N ASN A 104 6.21 9.71 -6.70
CA ASN A 104 6.39 8.80 -5.57
C ASN A 104 5.10 8.54 -4.77
N THR A 105 4.03 9.31 -5.01
CA THR A 105 2.80 9.19 -4.21
C THR A 105 1.57 9.36 -5.08
N ILE A 106 0.60 8.47 -4.94
CA ILE A 106 -0.74 8.59 -5.52
C ILE A 106 -1.74 8.47 -4.38
N ALA A 107 -2.66 9.43 -4.26
CA ALA A 107 -3.75 9.38 -3.31
C ALA A 107 -5.10 9.47 -4.02
N VAL A 108 -6.05 8.64 -3.59
CA VAL A 108 -7.41 8.56 -4.12
C VAL A 108 -8.40 8.50 -2.98
N VAL A 109 -9.42 9.34 -3.00
CA VAL A 109 -10.53 9.27 -2.04
C VAL A 109 -11.66 8.45 -2.65
N CYS A 110 -12.22 7.56 -1.84
CA CYS A 110 -13.24 6.61 -2.25
C CYS A 110 -14.54 6.83 -1.46
N THR A 111 -15.67 7.00 -2.15
CA THR A 111 -16.97 7.28 -1.48
C THR A 111 -17.51 6.09 -0.71
N CYS A 112 -17.35 4.87 -1.24
CA CYS A 112 -17.97 3.67 -0.67
C CYS A 112 -17.28 3.17 0.60
N LEU A 113 -15.99 3.49 0.78
CA LEU A 113 -15.23 3.14 1.98
C LEU A 113 -15.19 4.28 3.00
N HIS A 114 -15.61 5.50 2.63
CA HIS A 114 -15.30 6.71 3.39
C HIS A 114 -13.80 6.76 3.75
N SER A 115 -12.95 6.46 2.78
CA SER A 115 -11.51 6.30 3.00
C SER A 115 -10.68 7.01 1.93
N ALA A 116 -9.54 7.55 2.37
CA ALA A 116 -8.45 7.97 1.49
C ALA A 116 -7.48 6.80 1.36
N LEU A 117 -7.29 6.29 0.14
CA LEU A 117 -6.29 5.27 -0.16
C LEU A 117 -5.04 5.95 -0.71
N VAL A 118 -3.88 5.64 -0.15
CA VAL A 118 -2.62 6.29 -0.51
C VAL A 118 -1.57 5.22 -0.86
N LEU A 119 -1.05 5.30 -2.07
CA LEU A 119 0.06 4.49 -2.58
C LEU A 119 1.36 5.32 -2.52
N CYS A 120 2.35 4.84 -1.79
CA CYS A 120 3.64 5.52 -1.60
C CYS A 120 4.83 4.68 -2.06
N TYR A 121 5.83 5.32 -2.65
CA TYR A 121 7.13 4.74 -2.94
C TYR A 121 8.23 5.71 -2.51
N PHE A 122 8.90 5.41 -1.40
CA PHE A 122 9.98 6.26 -0.89
C PHE A 122 11.29 5.59 -1.28
N PRO A 123 11.93 5.99 -2.40
CA PRO A 123 13.11 5.30 -2.91
C PRO A 123 14.22 5.22 -1.86
N PRO A 124 15.10 4.22 -1.94
CA PRO A 124 16.26 4.14 -1.07
C PRO A 124 17.25 5.26 -1.46
N THR A 125 17.17 6.39 -0.78
CA THR A 125 18.03 7.54 -1.07
C THR A 125 19.23 7.59 -0.12
N ASN A 126 20.41 7.88 -0.65
CA ASN A 126 21.57 8.32 0.14
C ASN A 126 21.45 9.78 0.62
N ILE A 127 20.33 10.45 0.29
CA ILE A 127 20.11 11.91 0.45
C ILE A 127 19.70 12.26 1.90
N GLY A 128 19.60 11.28 2.80
CA GLY A 128 19.39 11.53 4.24
C GLY A 128 17.91 11.77 4.61
N GLN A 129 17.70 12.38 5.79
CA GLN A 129 16.39 12.53 6.45
C GLN A 129 15.44 13.48 5.72
N GLU A 130 15.95 14.50 5.02
CA GLU A 130 15.14 15.56 4.42
C GLU A 130 14.16 15.03 3.37
N ALA A 131 14.59 14.04 2.56
CA ALA A 131 13.72 13.42 1.56
C ALA A 131 12.54 12.69 2.21
N MET A 132 12.78 12.00 3.34
CA MET A 132 11.71 11.30 4.06
C MET A 132 10.71 12.29 4.67
N GLN A 133 11.17 13.39 5.25
CA GLN A 133 10.29 14.41 5.81
C GLN A 133 9.38 15.04 4.74
N GLN A 134 9.92 15.31 3.55
CA GLN A 134 9.12 15.80 2.42
C GLN A 134 8.06 14.79 1.98
N ASP A 135 8.44 13.51 1.90
CA ASP A 135 7.51 12.44 1.52
C ASP A 135 6.41 12.25 2.60
N LEU A 136 6.74 12.35 3.90
CA LEU A 136 5.78 12.29 5.01
C LEU A 136 4.85 13.51 5.05
N ALA A 137 5.36 14.72 4.79
CA ALA A 137 4.55 15.94 4.76
C ALA A 137 3.44 15.88 3.68
N ILE A 138 3.67 15.15 2.59
CA ILE A 138 2.62 14.88 1.59
C ILE A 138 1.51 14.03 2.19
N ILE A 139 1.86 12.99 2.95
CA ILE A 139 0.89 12.10 3.61
C ILE A 139 0.10 12.88 4.67
N GLU A 140 0.80 13.67 5.50
CA GLU A 140 0.18 14.57 6.49
C GLU A 140 -0.86 15.48 5.83
N HIS A 141 -0.48 16.16 4.75
CA HIS A 141 -1.40 17.02 4.01
C HIS A 141 -2.65 16.29 3.52
N ILE A 142 -2.50 15.05 3.03
CA ILE A 142 -3.64 14.23 2.58
C ILE A 142 -4.57 13.90 3.75
N ILE A 143 -4.03 13.54 4.91
CA ILE A 143 -4.80 13.25 6.14
C ILE A 143 -5.57 14.51 6.57
N GLU A 144 -4.90 15.66 6.64
CA GLU A 144 -5.49 16.93 7.06
C GLU A 144 -6.58 17.44 6.13
N GLN A 145 -6.43 17.25 4.81
CA GLN A 145 -7.46 17.66 3.85
C GLN A 145 -8.70 16.77 3.91
N HIS A 146 -8.60 15.56 4.47
CA HIS A 146 -9.68 14.56 4.51
C HIS A 146 -9.95 14.05 5.93
N PRO A 147 -10.27 14.95 6.90
CA PRO A 147 -10.38 14.59 8.31
C PRO A 147 -11.55 13.64 8.62
N ASN A 148 -12.54 13.56 7.72
CA ASN A 148 -13.70 12.68 7.86
C ASN A 148 -13.52 11.33 7.14
N ALA A 149 -12.35 11.05 6.59
CA ALA A 149 -12.05 9.81 5.88
C ALA A 149 -10.98 9.01 6.62
N SER A 150 -11.19 7.71 6.76
CA SER A 150 -10.14 6.81 7.24
C SER A 150 -9.01 6.78 6.21
N SER A 151 -7.77 7.02 6.63
CA SER A 151 -6.62 6.90 5.74
C SER A 151 -6.08 5.49 5.75
N ILE A 152 -6.02 4.87 4.57
CA ILE A 152 -5.37 3.59 4.32
C ILE A 152 -4.15 3.86 3.45
N ILE A 153 -2.98 3.79 4.06
CA ILE A 153 -1.72 4.20 3.43
C ILE A 153 -0.86 2.97 3.27
N GLY A 154 -0.35 2.72 2.08
CA GLY A 154 0.58 1.63 1.89
C GLY A 154 1.54 1.79 0.73
N GLY A 155 2.56 0.95 0.74
CA GLY A 155 3.63 1.03 -0.23
C GLY A 155 4.97 0.62 0.34
N ASP A 156 6.03 1.02 -0.37
CA ASP A 156 7.41 0.71 -0.01
C ASP A 156 8.10 1.99 0.48
N PHE A 157 8.23 2.07 1.81
CA PHE A 157 8.83 3.20 2.50
C PHE A 157 10.35 3.09 2.60
N ASN A 158 10.94 1.95 2.18
CA ASN A 158 12.32 1.57 2.51
C ASN A 158 12.65 1.74 4.01
N ALA A 159 11.64 1.54 4.85
CA ALA A 159 11.67 1.68 6.30
C ALA A 159 11.66 0.29 6.93
N ARG A 160 12.59 0.03 7.85
CA ARG A 160 12.70 -1.24 8.57
C ARG A 160 12.42 -0.95 10.03
N VAL A 161 11.36 -1.55 10.56
CA VAL A 161 10.80 -1.24 11.88
C VAL A 161 11.00 -2.37 12.90
N GLY A 162 11.73 -3.43 12.55
CA GLY A 162 12.00 -4.56 13.45
C GLY A 162 10.73 -5.14 14.08
N ASN A 163 10.70 -5.24 15.41
CA ASN A 163 9.49 -5.58 16.20
C ASN A 163 8.79 -4.34 16.79
N LEU A 164 9.22 -3.12 16.45
CA LEU A 164 8.63 -1.89 16.99
C LEU A 164 7.22 -1.64 16.42
N GLY A 165 6.51 -0.65 16.98
CA GLY A 165 5.16 -0.28 16.58
C GLY A 165 4.10 -1.04 17.36
N ALA A 166 4.29 -1.21 18.67
CA ALA A 166 3.22 -1.57 19.60
C ALA A 166 2.20 -0.42 19.68
N THR A 167 0.97 -0.73 20.02
CA THR A 167 -0.09 0.29 20.17
C THR A 167 -0.42 0.50 21.64
N ASP A 168 -0.81 1.73 21.97
CA ASP A 168 -1.27 2.10 23.31
C ASP A 168 -2.59 1.39 23.68
N GLU A 169 -2.93 1.40 24.97
CA GLU A 169 -4.10 0.69 25.52
C GLU A 169 -5.41 1.10 24.82
N ASP A 170 -5.60 2.38 24.51
CA ASP A 170 -6.80 2.90 23.85
C ASP A 170 -7.00 2.30 22.44
N MET A 171 -5.91 1.95 21.75
CA MET A 171 -5.93 1.36 20.42
C MET A 171 -6.13 -0.17 20.44
N GLN A 172 -6.05 -0.81 21.61
CA GLN A 172 -6.22 -2.26 21.75
C GLN A 172 -7.66 -2.71 21.50
N LEU A 173 -8.63 -1.79 21.55
CA LEU A 173 -10.00 -2.07 21.13
C LEU A 173 -10.12 -2.40 19.63
N TYR A 174 -9.22 -1.85 18.81
CA TYR A 174 -9.27 -1.96 17.35
C TYR A 174 -8.29 -2.97 16.79
N CYS A 175 -7.18 -3.24 17.49
CA CYS A 175 -6.16 -4.17 17.04
C CYS A 175 -5.38 -4.83 18.20
N PRO A 176 -4.77 -6.02 17.99
CA PRO A 176 -3.89 -6.63 18.98
C PRO A 176 -2.73 -5.71 19.34
N ALA A 177 -2.37 -5.56 20.61
CA ALA A 177 -1.34 -4.61 21.07
C ALA A 177 0.04 -4.78 20.40
N TYR A 178 0.41 -6.04 20.19
CA TYR A 178 1.70 -6.45 19.64
C TYR A 178 1.54 -7.02 18.24
N ARG A 179 2.63 -6.94 17.49
CA ARG A 179 2.77 -7.56 16.18
C ARG A 179 4.01 -8.43 16.13
N ASN A 180 4.02 -9.39 15.21
CA ASN A 180 5.22 -10.11 14.87
C ASN A 180 5.91 -9.47 13.65
N ALA A 181 7.18 -9.79 13.47
CA ALA A 181 7.94 -9.34 12.32
C ALA A 181 8.96 -10.39 11.91
N SER A 182 9.01 -10.76 10.64
CA SER A 182 10.10 -11.61 10.14
C SER A 182 11.42 -10.82 10.03
N ASP A 183 11.32 -9.52 9.74
CA ASP A 183 12.44 -8.60 9.77
C ASP A 183 12.66 -8.05 11.19
N LYS A 184 13.84 -8.26 11.76
CA LYS A 184 14.20 -7.73 13.09
C LYS A 184 15.05 -6.46 13.03
N THR A 185 15.47 -6.04 11.84
CA THR A 185 16.30 -4.84 11.69
C THR A 185 15.46 -3.58 11.83
N ILE A 186 16.05 -2.59 12.51
CA ILE A 186 15.52 -1.23 12.61
C ILE A 186 16.47 -0.31 11.85
N ASN A 187 15.93 0.62 11.06
CA ASN A 187 16.69 1.71 10.49
C ASN A 187 16.06 3.05 10.87
N LYS A 188 16.81 4.14 10.66
CA LYS A 188 16.39 5.50 11.00
C LYS A 188 15.06 5.90 10.34
N ARG A 189 14.83 5.47 9.09
CA ARG A 189 13.54 5.66 8.41
C ARG A 189 12.39 4.93 9.12
N GLY A 190 12.66 3.73 9.65
CA GLY A 190 11.68 2.99 10.45
C GLY A 190 11.29 3.73 11.73
N GLU A 191 12.25 4.33 12.42
CA GLU A 191 12.00 5.14 13.61
C GLU A 191 11.14 6.37 13.26
N GLU A 192 11.56 7.15 12.26
CA GLU A 192 10.82 8.33 11.80
C GLU A 192 9.40 8.01 11.32
N LEU A 193 9.22 6.87 10.65
CA LEU A 193 7.90 6.42 10.22
C LEU A 193 7.00 6.10 11.41
N LEU A 194 7.53 5.43 12.45
CA LEU A 194 6.77 5.09 13.65
C LEU A 194 6.40 6.32 14.48
N ASP A 195 7.30 7.30 14.56
CA ASP A 195 7.02 8.58 15.21
C ASP A 195 5.87 9.31 14.49
N PHE A 196 5.95 9.42 13.16
CA PHE A 196 4.88 9.99 12.34
C PHE A 196 3.55 9.26 12.55
N MET A 197 3.57 7.93 12.55
CA MET A 197 2.36 7.16 12.78
C MET A 197 1.73 7.43 14.14
N THR A 198 2.55 7.49 15.19
CA THR A 198 2.09 7.75 16.55
C THR A 198 1.46 9.14 16.63
N GLN A 199 2.04 10.14 15.95
CA GLN A 199 1.50 11.51 15.90
C GLN A 199 0.15 11.62 15.17
N HIS A 200 -0.15 10.68 14.28
CA HIS A 200 -1.37 10.67 13.47
C HIS A 200 -2.31 9.51 13.80
N ASP A 201 -2.13 8.81 14.93
CA ASP A 201 -2.96 7.66 15.35
C ASP A 201 -3.06 6.54 14.28
N LEU A 202 -1.98 6.33 13.51
CA LEU A 202 -1.88 5.29 12.49
C LEU A 202 -1.44 3.95 13.08
N ILE A 203 -2.10 2.86 12.67
CA ILE A 203 -1.79 1.51 13.16
C ILE A 203 -0.99 0.72 12.13
N LEU A 204 0.15 0.14 12.56
CA LEU A 204 0.97 -0.78 11.77
C LEU A 204 0.27 -2.12 11.58
N ALA A 205 -0.23 -2.40 10.36
CA ALA A 205 -1.01 -3.61 10.08
C ALA A 205 -0.17 -4.88 9.91
N ASN A 206 1.05 -4.77 9.36
CA ASN A 206 1.90 -5.93 9.08
C ASN A 206 2.25 -6.68 10.37
N GLY A 207 2.04 -7.99 10.39
CA GLY A 207 2.34 -8.81 11.58
C GLY A 207 1.29 -8.79 12.68
N ARG A 208 0.18 -8.06 12.50
CA ARG A 208 -0.76 -7.72 13.57
C ARG A 208 -2.12 -8.40 13.41
N PHE A 209 -2.65 -8.43 12.20
CA PHE A 209 -4.01 -8.91 11.93
C PHE A 209 -4.04 -10.35 11.46
N GLN A 210 -5.22 -10.96 11.58
CA GLN A 210 -5.45 -12.34 11.15
C GLN A 210 -5.11 -12.51 9.66
N GLY A 211 -4.32 -13.53 9.34
CA GLY A 211 -3.81 -13.80 7.99
C GLY A 211 -2.41 -13.24 7.71
N ASP A 212 -1.85 -12.41 8.58
CA ASP A 212 -0.46 -11.93 8.53
C ASP A 212 0.21 -12.01 9.91
N GLU A 213 -0.18 -12.95 10.77
CA GLU A 213 0.33 -13.07 12.14
C GLU A 213 1.83 -13.37 12.21
N GLU A 214 2.42 -13.88 11.13
CA GLU A 214 3.85 -14.14 11.03
C GLU A 214 4.67 -12.87 10.68
N GLY A 215 3.99 -11.78 10.26
CA GLY A 215 4.63 -10.53 9.83
C GLY A 215 5.64 -10.79 8.72
N LYS A 216 5.17 -11.49 7.68
CA LYS A 216 6.07 -11.97 6.61
C LYS A 216 6.65 -10.80 5.85
N PHE A 217 7.80 -11.05 5.23
CA PHE A 217 8.31 -10.15 4.22
C PHE A 217 7.28 -10.06 3.09
N THR A 218 6.95 -8.85 2.71
CA THR A 218 6.00 -8.51 1.66
C THR A 218 6.72 -8.16 0.34
N PHE A 219 8.05 -8.25 0.33
CA PHE A 219 8.90 -8.05 -0.84
C PHE A 219 10.06 -9.06 -0.82
N HIS A 220 10.25 -9.72 -1.96
CA HIS A 220 11.38 -10.61 -2.23
C HIS A 220 12.10 -10.14 -3.50
N SER A 221 13.24 -9.45 -3.37
CA SER A 221 14.16 -9.24 -4.52
C SER A 221 15.49 -9.94 -4.31
N GLN A 222 16.27 -10.04 -5.39
CA GLN A 222 17.66 -10.50 -5.34
C GLN A 222 18.59 -9.57 -4.54
N GLN A 223 18.17 -8.34 -4.20
CA GLN A 223 19.02 -7.31 -3.56
C GLN A 223 18.67 -7.01 -2.09
N GLY A 224 17.61 -7.61 -1.55
CA GLY A 224 17.22 -7.44 -0.14
C GLY A 224 15.71 -7.56 0.09
N LYS A 225 15.34 -7.64 1.37
CA LYS A 225 13.95 -7.74 1.83
C LYS A 225 13.56 -6.43 2.52
N ALA A 226 12.41 -5.86 2.16
CA ALA A 226 11.85 -4.69 2.84
C ALA A 226 10.36 -4.97 3.16
N PRO A 227 9.89 -4.64 4.37
CA PRO A 227 8.46 -4.69 4.63
C PRO A 227 7.76 -3.56 3.85
N LEU A 228 6.71 -3.96 3.16
CA LEU A 228 5.63 -3.16 2.61
C LEU A 228 4.76 -2.89 3.81
N ILE A 229 4.57 -1.62 4.08
CA ILE A 229 3.87 -1.22 5.27
C ILE A 229 2.49 -0.75 4.83
N SER A 230 1.45 -1.28 5.48
CA SER A 230 0.06 -0.84 5.31
C SER A 230 -0.40 -0.31 6.67
N PHE A 231 -0.99 0.88 6.67
CA PHE A 231 -1.56 1.52 7.84
C PHE A 231 -3.04 1.80 7.59
N SER A 232 -3.86 1.67 8.61
CA SER A 232 -5.25 2.13 8.61
C SER A 232 -5.45 3.06 9.79
N LEU A 233 -6.06 4.22 9.56
CA LEU A 233 -6.75 4.95 10.61
C LEU A 233 -8.05 4.20 10.93
N THR A 234 -8.25 3.87 12.18
CA THR A 234 -9.60 3.66 12.74
C THR A 234 -9.86 4.86 13.62
N GLN A 235 -10.41 5.94 13.06
CA GLN A 235 -11.07 6.91 13.92
C GLN A 235 -12.42 6.30 14.37
N PRO A 236 -12.82 6.49 15.64
CA PRO A 236 -14.09 5.99 16.17
C PRO A 236 -15.33 6.54 15.44
#